data_AF-A0A645B692-F1
#
_entry.id   AF-A0A645B692-F1
#
_cell.length_a   1.000
_cell.length_b   1.000
_cell.length_c   1.000
_cell.angle_alpha   90.00
_cell.angle_beta   90.00
_cell.angle_gamma   90.00
#
_symmetry.space_group_name_H-M   'P 1'
#
loop_
_entity.id
_entity.type
_entity.pdbx_description
1 polymer ?
#
loop_
_entity_poly.entity_id
_entity_poly.type
_entity_poly.pdbx_seq_one_letter_code
_entity_poly.pdbx_strand_id
1 'polypeptide(L)' 'MIIDAAGAKLENVKLFDVYSGKQLGEGKKSVAFSLSLRDSAKTMTDEDADKITARVIRAAEEKLSAEIRK' A
#
# COMPACT_ATOMS: atom_id res chain seq x y z
N MET A 1 0.28 2.60 9.76
CA MET A 1 0.01 3.53 8.63
C MET A 1 -0.79 2.86 7.54
N ILE A 2 -0.36 1.71 7.00
CA ILE A 2 -1.04 1.04 5.88
C ILE A 2 -2.42 0.51 6.30
N ILE A 3 -2.52 -0.15 7.46
CA ILE A 3 -3.80 -0.66 7.99
C ILE A 3 -4.79 0.47 8.25
N ASP A 4 -4.31 1.54 8.87
CA ASP A 4 -5.08 2.74 9.19
C ASP A 4 -5.59 3.46 7.92
N ALA A 5 -4.73 3.61 6.91
CA ALA A 5 -5.07 4.26 5.64
C ALA A 5 -6.01 3.39 4.76
N ALA A 6 -5.85 2.07 4.80
CA ALA A 6 -6.69 1.14 4.05
C ALA A 6 -8.10 1.02 4.65
N GLY A 7 -8.23 1.26 5.95
CA GLY A 7 -9.51 1.34 6.65
C GLY A 7 -10.21 0.00 6.80
N ALA A 8 -11.52 0.06 7.11
CA ALA A 8 -12.33 -1.11 7.48
C ALA A 8 -12.52 -2.17 6.38
N LYS A 9 -12.15 -1.85 5.13
CA LYS A 9 -12.24 -2.77 3.99
C LYS A 9 -10.97 -3.59 3.77
N LEU A 10 -9.93 -3.36 4.58
CA LEU A 10 -8.73 -4.18 4.57
C LEU A 10 -8.98 -5.48 5.32
N GLU A 11 -8.99 -6.59 4.59
CA GLU A 11 -9.08 -7.92 5.18
C GLU A 11 -7.71 -8.43 5.62
N ASN A 12 -6.67 -8.19 4.82
CA ASN A 12 -5.32 -8.64 5.15
C ASN A 12 -4.27 -7.72 4.53
N VAL A 13 -3.13 -7.56 5.21
CA VAL A 13 -1.94 -6.92 4.66
C VAL A 13 -0.74 -7.82 4.87
N LYS A 14 0.01 -8.06 3.80
CA LYS A 14 1.26 -8.84 3.84
C LYS A 14 2.39 -8.06 3.21
N LEU A 15 3.54 -8.10 3.86
CA LEU A 15 4.80 -7.67 3.26
C LEU A 15 5.18 -8.71 2.22
N PHE A 16 5.15 -8.33 0.94
CA PHE A 16 5.44 -9.23 -0.15
C PHE A 16 6.95 -9.31 -0.38
N ASP A 17 7.60 -8.16 -0.53
CA ASP A 17 9.02 -8.10 -0.84
C ASP A 17 9.67 -6.86 -0.22
N VAL A 18 10.92 -6.98 0.21
CA VAL A 18 11.74 -5.86 0.70
C VAL A 18 13.01 -5.83 -0.13
N TYR A 19 13.00 -5.02 -1.17
CA TYR A 19 14.16 -4.82 -2.01
C TYR A 19 15.06 -3.73 -1.42
N SER A 20 16.28 -4.11 -1.06
CA SER A 20 17.33 -3.20 -0.57
C SER A 20 18.55 -3.38 -1.47
N GLY A 21 18.71 -2.52 -2.48
CA GLY A 21 19.76 -2.67 -3.49
C GLY A 21 20.41 -1.33 -3.84
N LYS A 22 21.66 -1.37 -4.32
CA LYS A 22 22.42 -0.19 -4.74
C LYS A 22 21.69 0.66 -5.79
N GLN A 23 20.84 0.03 -6.62
CA GLN A 23 20.03 0.70 -7.64
C GLN A 23 18.92 1.62 -7.05
N LEU A 24 18.63 1.51 -5.76
CA LEU A 24 17.74 2.42 -5.04
C LEU A 24 18.47 3.65 -4.48
N GLY A 25 19.79 3.62 -4.35
CA GLY A 25 20.60 4.61 -3.63
C GLY A 25 20.87 4.20 -2.18
N GLU A 26 22.01 4.61 -1.63
CA GLU A 26 22.38 4.29 -0.24
C GLU A 26 21.32 4.79 0.75
N GLY A 27 20.91 3.92 1.68
CA GLY A 27 19.89 4.21 2.69
C GLY A 27 18.44 4.08 2.21
N LYS A 28 18.17 3.81 0.93
CA LYS A 28 16.81 3.62 0.41
C LYS A 28 16.41 2.14 0.39
N LYS A 29 15.15 1.86 0.74
CA LYS A 29 14.54 0.53 0.71
C LYS A 29 13.22 0.62 -0.06
N SER A 30 13.01 -0.31 -0.99
CA SER A 30 11.73 -0.48 -1.67
C SER A 30 10.98 -1.61 -0.96
N VAL A 31 9.73 -1.37 -0.63
CA VAL A 31 8.91 -2.32 0.11
C VAL A 31 7.61 -2.53 -0.66
N ALA A 32 7.36 -3.78 -1.05
CA ALA A 32 6.12 -4.19 -1.68
C ALA A 32 5.18 -4.76 -0.61
N PHE A 33 3.94 -4.26 -0.60
CA PHE A 33 2.88 -4.75 0.27
C PHE A 33 1.74 -5.31 -0.59
N SER A 34 1.26 -6.50 -0.25
CA SER A 34 0.01 -7.05 -0.76
C SER A 34 -1.13 -6.70 0.18
N LEU A 35 -2.18 -6.08 -0.36
CA LEU A 35 -3.40 -5.71 0.35
C LEU A 35 -4.53 -6.61 -0.15
N SER A 36 -5.14 -7.36 0.74
CA SER A 36 -6.39 -8.09 0.48
C SER A 36 -7.54 -7.23 0.95
N LEU A 37 -8.36 -6.76 0.00
CA LEU A 37 -9.52 -5.93 0.29
C LEU A 37 -10.77 -6.79 0.18
N ARG A 38 -11.67 -6.66 1.16
CA ARG A 38 -12.98 -7.31 1.14
C ARG A 38 -14.02 -6.37 1.70
N ASP A 39 -15.16 -6.34 1.04
CA ASP A 39 -16.35 -5.65 1.50
C ASP A 39 -17.44 -6.72 1.73
N SER A 40 -17.96 -6.78 2.96
CA SER A 40 -18.97 -7.77 3.34
C SER A 40 -20.38 -7.39 2.88
N ALA A 41 -20.59 -6.13 2.46
CA ALA A 41 -21.89 -5.61 2.06
C ALA A 41 -22.10 -5.63 0.54
N LYS A 42 -21.01 -5.54 -0.25
CA LYS A 42 -21.08 -5.57 -1.72
C LYS A 42 -19.81 -6.13 -2.36
N THR A 43 -19.92 -6.56 -3.61
CA THR A 43 -18.74 -6.80 -4.45
C THR A 43 -17.97 -5.50 -4.64
N MET A 44 -16.67 -5.52 -4.33
CA MET A 44 -15.80 -4.38 -4.59
C MET A 44 -15.56 -4.24 -6.09
N THR A 45 -15.62 -3.01 -6.58
CA THR A 45 -15.15 -2.68 -7.93
C THR A 45 -13.68 -2.30 -7.90
N ASP A 46 -13.04 -2.34 -9.07
CA ASP A 46 -11.66 -1.86 -9.23
C ASP A 46 -11.51 -0.41 -8.71
N GLU A 47 -12.50 0.45 -8.95
CA GLU A 47 -12.51 1.83 -8.43
C GLU A 47 -12.52 1.91 -6.89
N ASP A 48 -13.23 1.01 -6.20
CA ASP A 48 -13.20 0.95 -4.73
C ASP A 48 -11.80 0.56 -4.24
N ALA A 49 -11.16 -0.40 -4.91
CA ALA A 49 -9.80 -0.84 -4.60
C ALA A 49 -8.75 0.24 -4.90
N ASP A 50 -8.87 0.94 -6.02
CA ASP A 50 -8.02 2.06 -6.40
C ASP A 50 -8.10 3.21 -5.39
N LYS A 51 -9.31 3.54 -4.91
CA LYS A 51 -9.48 4.58 -3.86
C LYS A 51 -8.75 4.21 -2.57
N ILE A 52 -8.86 2.95 -2.14
CA ILE A 52 -8.17 2.47 -0.94
C ILE A 52 -6.66 2.51 -1.15
N THR A 53 -6.21 2.02 -2.31
CA THR A 53 -4.80 2.04 -2.68
C THR A 53 -4.27 3.46 -2.67
N ALA A 54 -4.92 4.40 -3.36
CA ALA A 54 -4.54 5.82 -3.38
C ALA A 54 -4.45 6.44 -1.97
N ARG A 55 -5.33 6.06 -1.03
CA ARG A 55 -5.23 6.51 0.38
C ARG A 55 -3.99 5.95 1.07
N VAL A 56 -3.68 4.68 0.86
CA VAL A 56 -2.46 4.04 1.40
C VAL A 56 -1.21 4.70 0.82
N ILE A 57 -1.21 4.97 -0.49
CA ILE A 57 -0.13 5.68 -1.19
C ILE A 57 0.08 7.04 -0.56
N ARG A 58 -0.97 7.86 -0.47
CA ARG A 58 -0.88 9.21 0.10
C ARG A 58 -0.38 9.19 1.54
N ALA A 59 -0.85 8.26 2.35
CA ALA A 59 -0.37 8.10 3.72
C ALA A 59 1.12 7.68 3.79
N ALA A 60 1.60 6.90 2.83
CA ALA A 60 3.02 6.55 2.72
C ALA A 60 3.86 7.73 2.22
N GLU A 61 3.37 8.52 1.27
CA GLU A 61 4.02 9.76 0.81
C GLU A 61 4.11 10.77 1.96
N GLU A 62 3.04 10.98 2.72
CA GLU A 62 3.01 11.95 3.82
C GLU A 62 3.87 11.53 5.01
N LYS A 63 3.90 10.24 5.38
CA LYS A 63 4.63 9.77 6.57
C LYS A 63 6.07 9.35 6.31
N LEU A 64 6.38 8.91 5.10
CA LEU A 64 7.69 8.35 4.77
C LEU A 64 8.39 9.07 3.61
N SER A 65 7.75 10.07 2.99
CA SER A 65 8.23 10.67 1.73
C SER A 65 8.59 9.59 0.70
N ALA A 66 7.80 8.51 0.69
CA ALA A 66 8.04 7.36 -0.14
C ALA A 66 7.55 7.62 -1.56
N GLU A 67 8.42 7.46 -2.55
CA GLU A 67 8.05 7.55 -3.97
C GLU A 67 7.60 6.18 -4.48
N ILE A 68 6.43 6.10 -5.12
CA ILE A 68 5.95 4.86 -5.73
C ILE A 68 6.51 4.72 -7.13
N ARG A 69 7.14 3.58 -7.38
CA ARG A 69 7.50 3.13 -8.72
C ARG A 69 6.35 2.30 -9.28
N LYS A 70 5.61 2.84 -10.25
CA LYS A 70 4.64 2.11 -11.08
C LYS A 70 5.37 1.28 -12.13
#